data_AF-A0A973JHY8-F1
#
_entry.id   AF-A0A973JHY8-F1
#
_cell.length_a   1.000
_cell.length_b   1.000
_cell.length_c   1.000
_cell.angle_alpha   90.00
_cell.angle_beta   90.00
_cell.angle_gamma   90.00
#
_symmetry.space_group_name_H-M   'P 1'
#
loop_
_entity.id
_entity.type
_entity.pdbx_description
1 polymer ?
#
loop_
_entity_poly.entity_id
_entity_poly.type
_entity_poly.pdbx_seq_one_letter_code
_entity_poly.pdbx_strand_id
1 'polypeptide(L)'
;MTFHEDRVAVEGRPLPRHPLIGGPDPAPNRSRNPIAYGSIITVLPAVAPARSVQVVLDEAVAVLTEAARLRRPVLRPVEGQPGRWENDPDRTEPADWAEFVALALAGAAANVGGIDTALEGRFGSWEAAGVRSLLESTVGPDKSGLWAHRTEPVEVTIFVEDLIIERTDFWSGYEQAERELGEQYAAAAAADPEPDPDLYVWRYTRGTDGSWVPVDAAAPPWTVEAWRAANNAKSGELQAEVLDFTAEVYLPRSPELGAEFERLLDARDARLLPLALAADELLEQQRLREVAEYGQALKQAVEAAARDLPGLGVPVTVSVDLSRPTPGTRLAERDALAERLVDDAVLRAPSLDLLPGTPLTRLQERTSRRA
;
A
#
# COMPACT_ATOMS: atom_id res chain seq x y z
N MET A 1 -6.50 1.21 11.46
CA MET A 1 -7.06 2.57 11.49
C MET A 1 -6.31 3.38 10.45
N THR A 2 -6.80 3.37 9.22
CA THR A 2 -6.17 4.00 8.06
C THR A 2 -6.81 5.38 7.89
N PHE A 3 -6.03 6.44 8.01
CA PHE A 3 -6.47 7.78 7.66
C PHE A 3 -6.02 8.04 6.22
N HIS A 4 -6.96 8.11 5.28
CA HIS A 4 -6.71 8.63 3.94
C HIS A 4 -6.76 10.15 3.96
N GLU A 5 -5.80 10.80 3.31
CA GLU A 5 -5.70 12.26 3.17
C GLU A 5 -6.68 12.85 2.15
N ASP A 6 -7.88 12.27 2.02
CA ASP A 6 -8.97 12.95 1.34
C ASP A 6 -9.61 13.91 2.33
N ARG A 7 -9.43 15.22 2.11
CA ARG A 7 -10.16 16.24 2.87
C ARG A 7 -11.65 16.15 2.51
N VAL A 8 -12.37 15.29 3.22
CA VAL A 8 -13.84 15.27 3.21
C VAL A 8 -14.33 16.55 3.88
N ALA A 9 -14.90 17.46 3.09
CA ALA A 9 -15.70 18.54 3.64
C ALA A 9 -17.02 17.94 4.17
N VAL A 10 -17.08 17.69 5.48
CA VAL A 10 -18.30 17.24 6.15
C VAL A 10 -19.21 18.45 6.38
N GLU A 11 -20.10 18.74 5.43
CA GLU A 11 -21.16 19.72 5.64
C GLU A 11 -22.32 19.05 6.39
N GLY A 12 -22.18 18.90 7.71
CA GLY A 12 -23.23 18.36 8.57
C GLY A 12 -24.38 19.36 8.73
N ARG A 13 -25.52 19.14 8.07
CA ARG A 13 -26.78 19.81 8.43
C ARG A 13 -27.48 18.97 9.52
N PRO A 14 -27.71 19.51 10.72
CA PRO A 14 -28.46 18.80 11.74
C PRO A 14 -29.89 18.50 11.26
N LEU A 15 -30.36 17.27 11.42
CA LEU A 15 -31.76 16.94 11.20
C LEU A 15 -32.62 17.69 12.23
N PRO A 16 -33.50 18.65 11.85
CA PRO A 16 -34.11 19.60 12.78
C PRO A 16 -34.99 18.99 13.89
N ARG A 17 -35.23 17.68 13.86
CA ARG A 17 -36.13 16.95 14.78
C ARG A 17 -35.47 15.71 15.40
N HIS A 18 -34.15 15.57 15.35
CA HIS A 18 -33.49 14.42 15.96
C HIS A 18 -33.53 14.53 17.49
N PRO A 19 -34.03 13.52 18.22
CA PRO A 19 -34.31 13.61 19.67
C PRO A 19 -33.06 13.79 20.55
N LEU A 20 -31.87 13.60 19.99
CA LEU A 20 -30.59 13.76 20.69
C LEU A 20 -29.91 15.12 20.47
N ILE A 21 -30.47 16.01 19.66
CA ILE A 21 -29.91 17.37 19.49
C ILE A 21 -30.07 18.13 20.81
N GLY A 22 -28.94 18.51 21.41
CA GLY A 22 -28.88 19.20 22.70
C GLY A 22 -28.95 18.28 23.94
N GLY A 23 -29.02 16.95 23.74
CA GLY A 23 -28.99 15.96 24.82
C GLY A 23 -27.57 15.41 25.09
N PRO A 24 -27.35 14.73 26.23
CA PRO A 24 -26.10 14.02 26.51
C PRO A 24 -25.88 12.84 25.55
N ASP A 25 -24.63 12.60 25.16
CA ASP A 25 -24.24 11.46 24.30
C ASP A 25 -24.57 10.13 25.00
N PRO A 26 -25.37 9.23 24.38
CA PRO A 26 -25.71 7.93 24.97
C PRO A 26 -24.55 6.92 24.94
N ALA A 27 -23.47 7.17 24.19
CA ALA A 27 -22.29 6.33 24.19
C ALA A 27 -21.33 6.74 25.33
N PRO A 28 -20.71 5.80 26.06
CA PRO A 28 -19.70 6.09 27.09
C PRO A 28 -18.35 6.44 26.43
N ASN A 29 -18.35 7.42 25.53
CA ASN A 29 -17.15 8.02 24.97
C ASN A 29 -16.99 9.40 25.63
N ARG A 30 -15.76 9.82 25.92
CA ARG A 30 -15.48 11.13 26.57
C ARG A 30 -15.53 12.29 25.57
N SER A 31 -16.23 12.14 24.43
CA SER A 31 -16.32 13.16 23.39
C SER A 31 -17.17 14.33 23.86
N ARG A 32 -16.71 15.56 23.60
CA ARG A 32 -17.47 16.80 23.81
C ARG A 32 -18.08 17.35 22.51
N ASN A 33 -17.97 16.61 21.41
CA ASN A 33 -18.52 17.05 20.13
C ASN A 33 -20.01 16.68 20.04
N PRO A 34 -20.90 17.62 19.69
CA PRO A 34 -22.30 17.30 19.44
C PRO A 34 -22.41 16.34 18.25
N ILE A 35 -23.05 15.18 18.45
CA ILE A 35 -23.27 14.19 17.40
C ILE A 35 -24.26 14.75 16.37
N ALA A 36 -23.79 15.05 15.16
CA ALA A 36 -24.66 15.36 14.04
C ALA A 36 -25.13 14.07 13.37
N TYR A 37 -26.32 13.58 13.73
CA TYR A 37 -27.04 12.61 12.90
C TYR A 37 -27.64 13.38 11.72
N GLY A 38 -26.91 13.40 10.60
CA GLY A 38 -27.33 13.97 9.33
C GLY A 38 -26.94 13.03 8.21
N SER A 39 -27.69 13.07 7.11
CA SER A 39 -27.37 12.31 5.90
C SER A 39 -25.98 12.73 5.41
N ILE A 40 -25.05 11.78 5.33
CA ILE A 40 -23.75 12.01 4.67
C ILE A 40 -24.02 12.08 3.18
N ILE A 41 -24.03 13.29 2.63
CA ILE A 41 -23.95 13.47 1.18
C ILE A 41 -22.47 13.48 0.85
N THR A 42 -21.96 12.34 0.39
CA THR A 42 -20.65 12.30 -0.27
C THR A 42 -20.80 13.09 -1.57
N VAL A 43 -20.35 14.34 -1.58
CA VAL A 43 -20.16 15.08 -2.82
C VAL A 43 -18.89 14.51 -3.45
N LEU A 44 -19.05 13.46 -4.25
CA LEU A 44 -17.99 13.05 -5.17
C LEU A 44 -17.66 14.26 -6.05
N PRO A 45 -16.37 14.57 -6.28
CA PRO A 45 -16.04 15.61 -7.25
C PRO A 45 -16.74 15.25 -8.56
N ALA A 46 -17.60 16.15 -9.03
CA ALA A 46 -18.26 15.98 -10.31
C ALA A 46 -17.16 15.97 -11.38
N VAL A 47 -16.82 14.78 -11.88
CA VAL A 47 -16.02 14.64 -13.09
C VAL A 47 -16.82 15.34 -14.16
N ALA A 48 -16.29 16.46 -14.68
CA ALA A 48 -16.93 17.15 -15.79
C ALA A 48 -17.15 16.13 -16.92
N PRO A 49 -18.34 16.08 -17.54
CA PRO A 49 -18.61 15.11 -18.59
C PRO A 49 -17.55 15.27 -19.69
N ALA A 50 -17.03 14.14 -20.17
CA ALA A 50 -16.05 14.13 -21.25
C ALA A 50 -16.60 14.93 -22.45
N ARG A 51 -15.79 15.86 -22.95
CA ARG A 51 -16.14 16.67 -24.12
C ARG A 51 -16.26 15.76 -25.34
N SER A 52 -17.14 16.11 -26.27
CA SER A 52 -17.26 15.34 -27.51
C SER A 52 -16.01 15.47 -28.37
N VAL A 53 -15.66 14.42 -29.11
CA VAL A 53 -14.50 14.39 -30.01
C VAL A 53 -14.53 15.56 -31.00
N GLN A 54 -15.71 15.88 -31.56
CA GLN A 54 -15.86 16.96 -32.52
C GLN A 54 -15.46 18.32 -31.94
N VAL A 55 -15.88 18.59 -30.70
CA VAL A 55 -15.59 19.87 -30.03
C VAL A 55 -14.09 20.03 -29.78
N VAL A 56 -13.39 18.96 -29.40
CA VAL A 56 -11.93 18.97 -29.23
C VAL A 56 -11.21 19.09 -30.58
N LEU A 57 -11.71 18.42 -31.62
CA LEU A 57 -11.16 18.50 -32.97
C LEU A 57 -11.28 19.92 -33.56
N ASP A 58 -12.42 20.58 -33.38
CA ASP A 58 -12.66 21.94 -33.87
C ASP A 58 -11.67 22.93 -33.24
N GLU A 59 -11.41 22.79 -31.94
CA GLU A 59 -10.39 23.59 -31.24
C GLU A 59 -8.97 23.29 -31.75
N ALA A 60 -8.63 22.02 -31.95
CA ALA A 60 -7.34 21.64 -32.50
C ALA A 60 -7.13 22.22 -33.92
N VAL A 61 -8.15 22.15 -34.77
CA VAL A 61 -8.12 22.75 -36.11
C VAL A 61 -7.94 24.27 -36.03
N ALA A 62 -8.64 24.94 -35.10
CA ALA A 62 -8.51 26.38 -34.91
C ALA A 62 -7.08 26.77 -34.51
N VAL A 63 -6.48 26.07 -33.52
CA VAL A 63 -5.11 26.31 -33.06
C VAL A 63 -4.09 26.04 -34.17
N LEU A 64 -4.22 24.93 -34.89
CA LEU A 64 -3.34 24.61 -36.02
C LEU A 64 -3.44 25.63 -37.16
N THR A 65 -4.64 26.18 -37.40
CA THR A 65 -4.88 27.23 -38.38
C THR A 65 -4.25 28.56 -37.95
N GLU A 66 -4.33 28.88 -36.66
CA GLU A 66 -3.65 30.05 -36.08
C GLU A 66 -2.13 29.92 -36.24
N ALA A 67 -1.57 28.77 -35.86
CA ALA A 67 -0.14 28.49 -36.00
C ALA A 67 0.36 28.66 -37.45
N ALA A 68 -0.44 28.24 -38.44
CA ALA A 68 -0.09 28.38 -39.86
C ALA A 68 -0.01 29.83 -40.35
N ARG A 69 -0.62 30.77 -39.61
CA ARG A 69 -0.62 32.20 -39.92
C ARG A 69 0.47 32.98 -39.17
N LEU A 70 1.16 32.34 -38.23
CA LEU A 70 2.22 32.98 -37.47
C LEU A 70 3.41 33.37 -38.37
N ARG A 71 4.05 34.47 -37.99
CA ARG A 71 5.17 35.09 -38.69
C ARG A 71 6.33 35.25 -37.71
N ARG A 72 7.55 34.95 -38.14
CA ARG A 72 8.78 35.20 -37.36
C ARG A 72 9.66 36.26 -38.03
N PRO A 73 10.41 37.07 -37.27
CA PRO A 73 11.33 38.05 -37.84
C PRO A 73 12.48 37.34 -38.58
N VAL A 74 12.94 37.94 -39.68
CA VAL A 74 14.14 37.49 -40.38
C VAL A 74 15.36 38.13 -39.72
N LEU A 75 16.44 37.37 -39.53
CA LEU A 75 17.69 37.93 -39.01
C LEU A 75 18.50 38.61 -40.12
N ARG A 76 19.05 39.79 -39.82
CA ARG A 76 20.04 40.48 -40.65
C ARG A 76 21.33 40.71 -39.88
N PRO A 77 22.50 40.70 -40.54
CA PRO A 77 23.75 41.03 -39.88
C PRO A 77 23.76 42.51 -39.47
N VAL A 78 24.30 42.82 -38.31
CA VAL A 78 24.48 44.21 -37.85
C VAL A 78 25.63 44.84 -38.62
N GLU A 79 25.36 45.94 -39.31
CA GLU A 79 26.36 46.62 -40.13
C GLU A 79 27.56 47.08 -39.27
N GLY A 80 28.78 46.77 -39.74
CA GLY A 80 30.02 47.10 -39.03
C GLY A 80 30.35 46.22 -37.82
N GLN A 81 29.53 45.21 -37.48
CA GLN A 81 29.78 44.29 -36.36
C GLN A 81 29.74 42.82 -36.83
N PRO A 82 30.85 42.29 -37.37
CA PRO A 82 30.93 40.91 -37.84
C PRO A 82 30.51 39.91 -36.76
N GLY A 83 29.62 38.98 -37.12
CA GLY A 83 29.12 37.94 -36.21
C GLY A 83 27.94 38.35 -35.33
N ARG A 84 27.54 39.63 -35.32
CA ARG A 84 26.33 40.08 -34.63
C ARG A 84 25.14 40.11 -35.60
N TRP A 85 24.02 39.55 -35.17
CA TRP A 85 22.76 39.51 -35.90
C TRP A 85 21.67 40.24 -35.13
N GLU A 86 20.74 40.86 -35.84
CA GLU A 86 19.55 41.50 -35.28
C GLU A 86 18.30 41.15 -36.09
N ASN A 87 17.12 41.36 -35.51
CA ASN A 87 15.87 41.23 -36.24
C ASN A 87 15.78 42.33 -37.30
N ASP A 88 15.51 41.94 -38.53
CA ASP A 88 15.18 42.86 -39.61
C ASP A 88 13.81 43.50 -39.30
N PRO A 89 13.73 44.85 -39.15
CA PRO A 89 12.49 45.52 -38.76
C PRO A 89 11.40 45.42 -39.83
N ASP A 90 11.76 45.20 -41.08
CA ASP A 90 10.86 45.29 -42.23
C ASP A 90 10.57 43.91 -42.85
N ARG A 91 11.24 42.84 -42.38
CA ARG A 91 11.13 41.51 -42.97
C ARG A 91 10.74 40.46 -41.94
N THR A 92 9.69 39.72 -42.30
CA THR A 92 9.28 38.49 -41.61
C THR A 92 9.25 37.33 -42.60
N GLU A 93 9.17 36.11 -42.07
CA GLU A 93 8.91 34.87 -42.81
C GLU A 93 7.85 34.02 -42.08
N PRO A 94 7.21 33.01 -42.71
CA PRO A 94 6.26 32.14 -42.02
C PRO A 94 6.97 31.47 -40.84
N ALA A 95 6.27 31.31 -39.72
CA ALA A 95 6.75 30.45 -38.66
C ALA A 95 6.84 28.99 -39.15
N ASP A 96 7.69 28.19 -38.52
CA ASP A 96 7.82 26.78 -38.85
C ASP A 96 6.61 26.01 -38.31
N TRP A 97 5.60 25.85 -39.18
CA TRP A 97 4.37 25.14 -38.83
C TRP A 97 4.60 23.65 -38.61
N ALA A 98 5.55 23.05 -39.32
CA ALA A 98 5.85 21.63 -39.16
C ALA A 98 6.48 21.35 -37.79
N GLU A 99 7.42 22.20 -37.37
CA GLU A 99 7.99 22.17 -36.02
C GLU A 99 6.89 22.35 -34.96
N PHE A 100 5.98 23.32 -35.14
CA PHE A 100 4.86 23.52 -34.21
C PHE A 100 4.01 22.25 -34.04
N VAL A 101 3.61 21.61 -35.14
CA VAL A 101 2.81 20.37 -35.10
C VAL A 101 3.56 19.25 -34.43
N ALA A 102 4.83 19.05 -34.79
CA ALA A 102 5.69 18.01 -34.22
C ALA A 102 5.82 18.16 -32.69
N LEU A 103 6.11 19.36 -32.21
CA LEU A 103 6.25 19.66 -30.78
C LEU A 103 4.92 19.54 -30.03
N ALA A 104 3.81 20.00 -30.62
CA ALA A 104 2.48 19.87 -30.02
C ALA A 104 2.07 18.40 -29.85
N LEU A 105 2.32 17.56 -30.87
CA LEU A 105 2.07 16.12 -30.78
C LEU A 105 2.99 15.45 -29.76
N ALA A 106 4.27 15.83 -29.72
CA ALA A 106 5.21 15.32 -28.72
C ALA A 106 4.75 15.65 -27.30
N GLY A 107 4.30 16.88 -27.03
CA GLY A 107 3.77 17.26 -25.73
C GLY A 107 2.48 16.53 -25.37
N ALA A 108 1.57 16.36 -26.32
CA ALA A 108 0.34 15.58 -26.10
C ALA A 108 0.66 14.11 -25.77
N ALA A 109 1.54 13.47 -26.55
CA ALA A 109 1.99 12.10 -26.29
C ALA A 109 2.72 11.97 -24.96
N ALA A 110 3.54 12.97 -24.59
CA ALA A 110 4.22 13.01 -23.30
C ALA A 110 3.23 13.11 -22.13
N ASN A 111 2.17 13.90 -22.24
CA ASN A 111 1.18 14.07 -21.17
C ASN A 111 0.33 12.82 -20.93
N VAL A 112 -0.02 12.08 -21.99
CA VAL A 112 -0.84 10.85 -21.87
C VAL A 112 -0.02 9.60 -21.51
N GLY A 113 1.29 9.75 -21.24
CA GLY A 113 2.15 8.66 -20.76
C GLY A 113 3.00 7.96 -21.81
N GLY A 114 2.95 8.40 -23.07
CA GLY A 114 3.84 7.92 -24.12
C GLY A 114 3.23 7.87 -25.52
N ILE A 115 4.09 7.59 -26.51
CA ILE A 115 3.67 7.40 -27.91
C ILE A 115 2.71 6.21 -28.05
N ASP A 116 2.96 5.11 -27.34
CA ASP A 116 2.16 3.90 -27.47
C ASP A 116 0.74 4.10 -26.91
N THR A 117 0.64 4.68 -25.71
CA THR A 117 -0.64 5.05 -25.08
C THR A 117 -1.42 6.04 -25.94
N ALA A 118 -0.76 7.06 -26.52
CA ALA A 118 -1.41 8.00 -27.43
C ALA A 118 -2.02 7.35 -28.69
N LEU A 119 -1.53 6.18 -29.09
CA LEU A 119 -1.89 5.49 -30.33
C LEU A 119 -2.73 4.22 -30.11
N GLU A 120 -3.05 3.89 -28.85
CA GLU A 120 -3.68 2.62 -28.46
C GLU A 120 -5.05 2.41 -29.16
N GLY A 121 -5.85 3.47 -29.26
CA GLY A 121 -7.22 3.40 -29.78
C GLY A 121 -7.36 2.86 -31.21
N ARG A 122 -6.29 2.89 -32.01
CA ARG A 122 -6.22 2.27 -33.35
C ARG A 122 -4.81 1.76 -33.66
N PHE A 123 -4.25 0.98 -32.74
CA PHE A 123 -2.95 0.36 -32.91
C PHE A 123 -2.87 -0.39 -34.26
N GLY A 124 -1.80 -0.14 -35.03
CA GLY A 124 -1.56 -0.79 -36.33
C GLY A 124 -2.22 -0.13 -37.57
N SER A 125 -2.95 0.98 -37.41
CA SER A 125 -3.43 1.77 -38.54
C SER A 125 -2.28 2.52 -39.25
N TRP A 126 -2.45 2.82 -40.55
CA TRP A 126 -1.43 3.55 -41.31
C TRP A 126 -1.28 5.00 -40.78
N GLU A 127 -2.37 5.59 -40.29
CA GLU A 127 -2.36 6.88 -39.62
C GLU A 127 -1.52 6.83 -38.33
N ALA A 128 -1.72 5.81 -37.48
CA ALA A 128 -0.92 5.63 -36.27
C ALA A 128 0.56 5.41 -36.58
N ALA A 129 0.88 4.68 -37.65
CA ALA A 129 2.26 4.52 -38.11
C ALA A 129 2.89 5.86 -38.57
N GLY A 130 2.12 6.69 -39.26
CA GLY A 130 2.56 8.03 -39.66
C GLY A 130 2.82 8.96 -38.47
N VAL A 131 1.88 9.00 -37.51
CA VAL A 131 2.04 9.80 -36.28
C VAL A 131 3.22 9.29 -35.44
N ARG A 132 3.37 7.98 -35.31
CA ARG A 132 4.53 7.37 -34.64
C ARG A 132 5.85 7.80 -35.27
N SER A 133 5.96 7.69 -36.60
CA SER A 133 7.18 8.07 -37.33
C SER A 133 7.52 9.56 -37.15
N LEU A 134 6.51 10.44 -37.18
CA LEU A 134 6.69 11.86 -36.90
C LEU A 134 7.20 12.10 -35.48
N LEU A 135 6.59 11.44 -34.48
CA LEU A 135 6.99 11.58 -33.08
C LEU A 135 8.42 11.06 -32.85
N GLU A 136 8.75 9.85 -33.32
CA GLU A 136 10.10 9.28 -33.22
C GLU A 136 11.16 10.13 -33.94
N SER A 137 10.80 10.80 -35.04
CA SER A 137 11.69 11.76 -35.71
C SER A 137 11.89 13.05 -34.91
N THR A 138 10.93 13.39 -34.04
CA THR A 138 10.96 14.61 -33.21
C THR A 138 11.72 14.37 -31.91
N VAL A 139 11.47 13.24 -31.25
CA VAL A 139 11.98 12.95 -29.88
C VAL A 139 13.07 11.89 -29.84
N GLY A 140 13.47 11.36 -30.99
CA GLY A 140 14.42 10.25 -31.11
C GLY A 140 13.75 8.87 -31.13
N PRO A 141 14.40 7.86 -31.75
CA PRO A 141 13.81 6.53 -31.96
C PRO A 141 13.63 5.73 -30.68
N ASP A 142 14.38 6.05 -29.62
CA ASP A 142 14.27 5.46 -28.28
C ASP A 142 13.30 6.22 -27.38
N LYS A 143 12.59 7.23 -27.92
CA LYS A 143 11.63 8.09 -27.21
C LYS A 143 12.25 8.88 -26.05
N SER A 144 13.58 8.97 -26.00
CA SER A 144 14.31 9.61 -24.90
C SER A 144 14.12 11.14 -24.83
N GLY A 145 13.68 11.79 -25.90
CA GLY A 145 13.34 13.22 -25.84
C GLY A 145 11.95 13.52 -25.28
N LEU A 146 11.08 12.52 -25.13
CA LEU A 146 9.63 12.76 -25.01
C LEU A 146 9.25 13.56 -23.76
N TRP A 147 9.85 13.26 -22.62
CA TRP A 147 9.53 13.93 -21.35
C TRP A 147 9.87 15.43 -21.37
N ALA A 148 10.80 15.87 -22.23
CA ALA A 148 11.15 17.28 -22.36
C ALA A 148 10.01 18.13 -22.94
N HIS A 149 9.02 17.49 -23.57
CA HIS A 149 7.86 18.15 -24.14
C HIS A 149 6.64 18.13 -23.21
N ARG A 150 6.75 17.48 -22.05
CA ARG A 150 5.63 17.35 -21.11
C ARG A 150 5.24 18.71 -20.54
N THR A 151 3.94 18.95 -20.41
CA THR A 151 3.38 20.19 -19.83
C THR A 151 2.51 19.92 -18.61
N GLU A 152 2.05 18.67 -18.42
CA GLU A 152 1.29 18.25 -17.25
C GLU A 152 2.19 17.62 -16.17
N PRO A 153 1.84 17.75 -14.87
CA PRO A 153 2.56 17.09 -13.79
C PRO A 153 2.71 15.57 -14.01
N VAL A 154 3.73 14.98 -13.38
CA VAL A 154 3.93 13.53 -13.33
C VAL A 154 3.50 13.04 -11.97
N GLU A 155 2.55 12.10 -11.94
CA GLU A 155 2.11 11.42 -10.72
C GLU A 155 2.70 10.01 -10.71
N VAL A 156 3.49 9.70 -9.68
CA VAL A 156 4.15 8.41 -9.52
C VAL A 156 3.65 7.73 -8.25
N THR A 157 3.08 6.54 -8.37
CA THR A 157 2.73 5.68 -7.24
C THR A 157 3.69 4.49 -7.17
N ILE A 158 4.43 4.41 -6.07
CA ILE A 158 5.37 3.32 -5.81
C ILE A 158 4.64 2.24 -5.02
N PHE A 159 4.39 1.11 -5.67
CA PHE A 159 3.86 -0.09 -5.02
C PHE A 159 5.02 -0.90 -4.46
N VAL A 160 5.32 -0.71 -3.18
CA VAL A 160 6.57 -1.21 -2.58
C VAL A 160 6.57 -2.73 -2.50
N GLU A 161 5.46 -3.34 -2.09
CA GLU A 161 5.36 -4.79 -1.97
C GLU A 161 5.55 -5.49 -3.33
N ASP A 162 5.04 -4.91 -4.43
CA ASP A 162 5.28 -5.42 -5.78
C ASP A 162 6.77 -5.40 -6.14
N LEU A 163 7.45 -4.28 -5.88
CA LEU A 163 8.88 -4.13 -6.17
C LEU A 163 9.72 -5.11 -5.35
N ILE A 164 9.38 -5.32 -4.08
CA ILE A 164 10.07 -6.29 -3.22
C ILE A 164 9.90 -7.71 -3.79
N ILE A 165 8.68 -8.11 -4.12
CA ILE A 165 8.37 -9.44 -4.68
C ILE A 165 9.12 -9.68 -6.00
N GLU A 166 9.20 -8.66 -6.86
CA GLU A 166 9.77 -8.82 -8.20
C GLU A 166 11.29 -8.70 -8.25
N ARG A 167 11.91 -7.95 -7.32
CA ARG A 167 13.30 -7.50 -7.45
C ARG A 167 14.22 -7.92 -6.30
N THR A 168 13.71 -8.55 -5.24
CA THR A 168 14.50 -8.89 -4.04
C THR A 168 14.18 -10.29 -3.52
N ASP A 169 15.06 -10.83 -2.66
CA ASP A 169 14.83 -12.09 -1.93
C ASP A 169 14.43 -11.84 -0.47
N PHE A 170 13.99 -10.61 -0.16
CA PHE A 170 13.67 -10.12 1.17
C PHE A 170 12.71 -11.04 1.95
N TRP A 171 11.70 -11.59 1.28
CA TRP A 171 10.69 -12.46 1.89
C TRP A 171 11.27 -13.78 2.38
N SER A 172 12.18 -14.38 1.62
CA SER A 172 12.83 -15.64 1.99
C SER A 172 13.58 -15.51 3.32
N GLY A 173 14.18 -14.35 3.59
CA GLY A 173 14.85 -14.07 4.87
C GLY A 173 13.88 -14.03 6.05
N TYR A 174 12.68 -13.49 5.86
CA TYR A 174 11.63 -13.45 6.90
C TYR A 174 11.00 -14.82 7.11
N GLU A 175 10.70 -15.56 6.05
CA GLU A 175 10.21 -16.94 6.14
C GLU A 175 11.22 -17.86 6.85
N GLN A 176 12.53 -17.64 6.62
CA GLN A 176 13.57 -18.35 7.34
C GLN A 176 13.58 -17.97 8.84
N ALA A 177 13.47 -16.68 9.18
CA ALA A 177 13.44 -16.23 10.56
C ALA A 177 12.22 -16.77 11.34
N GLU A 178 11.04 -16.81 10.71
CA GLU A 178 9.83 -17.42 11.27
C GLU A 178 10.03 -18.91 11.54
N ARG A 179 10.63 -19.64 10.59
CA ARG A 179 10.95 -21.06 10.76
C ARG A 179 11.91 -21.30 11.92
N GLU A 180 12.99 -20.52 12.01
CA GLU A 180 13.98 -20.62 13.09
C GLU A 180 13.35 -20.32 14.46
N LEU A 181 12.47 -19.33 14.56
CA LEU A 181 11.71 -19.05 15.80
C LEU A 181 10.72 -20.16 16.13
N GLY A 182 10.05 -20.74 15.12
CA GLY A 182 9.17 -21.90 15.29
C GLY A 182 9.92 -23.14 15.80
N GLU A 183 11.12 -23.40 15.27
CA GLU A 183 12.00 -24.48 15.74
C GLU A 183 12.48 -24.23 17.19
N GLN A 184 12.85 -23.00 17.53
CA GLN A 184 13.21 -22.62 18.90
C GLN A 184 12.04 -22.79 19.86
N TYR A 185 10.83 -22.37 19.46
CA TYR A 185 9.61 -22.56 20.24
C TYR A 185 9.33 -24.05 20.45
N ALA A 186 9.38 -24.86 19.39
CA ALA A 186 9.15 -26.30 19.48
C ALA A 186 10.18 -26.99 20.39
N ALA A 187 11.45 -26.62 20.29
CA ALA A 187 12.51 -27.14 21.16
C ALA A 187 12.29 -26.74 22.63
N ALA A 188 11.92 -25.48 22.89
CA ALA A 188 11.59 -25.00 24.23
C ALA A 188 10.36 -25.72 24.81
N ALA A 189 9.30 -25.89 24.01
CA ALA A 189 8.10 -26.61 24.39
C ALA A 189 8.35 -28.10 24.64
N ALA A 190 9.30 -28.72 23.93
CA ALA A 190 9.71 -30.10 24.17
C ALA A 190 10.57 -30.25 25.44
N ALA A 191 11.40 -29.25 25.76
CA ALA A 191 12.21 -29.21 26.97
C ALA A 191 11.39 -28.89 28.24
N ASP A 192 10.26 -28.19 28.08
CA ASP A 192 9.29 -27.85 29.12
C ASP A 192 7.92 -28.43 28.74
N PRO A 193 7.76 -29.77 28.81
CA PRO A 193 6.53 -30.43 28.38
C PRO A 193 5.34 -29.97 29.24
N GLU A 194 4.15 -30.08 28.68
CA GLU A 194 2.93 -29.80 29.43
C GLU A 194 2.83 -30.70 30.67
N PRO A 195 2.37 -30.17 31.82
CA PRO A 195 2.13 -30.99 32.99
C PRO A 195 1.12 -32.08 32.66
N ASP A 196 1.40 -33.32 33.08
CA ASP A 196 0.53 -34.46 32.84
C ASP A 196 -0.86 -34.21 33.46
N PRO A 197 -1.91 -34.02 32.63
CA PRO A 197 -3.23 -33.67 33.12
C PRO A 197 -3.81 -34.77 34.00
N ASP A 198 -3.45 -36.04 33.77
CA ASP A 198 -4.01 -37.17 34.52
C ASP A 198 -3.59 -37.13 36.01
N LEU A 199 -2.56 -36.36 36.39
CA LEU A 199 -2.17 -36.17 37.80
C LEU A 199 -3.04 -35.14 38.54
N TYR A 200 -3.70 -34.22 37.84
CA TYR A 200 -4.35 -33.06 38.45
C TYR A 200 -5.84 -32.95 38.15
N VAL A 201 -6.26 -33.39 36.96
CA VAL A 201 -7.63 -33.28 36.46
C VAL A 201 -8.18 -34.65 36.04
N TRP A 202 -9.50 -34.74 36.02
CA TRP A 202 -10.29 -35.77 35.36
C TRP A 202 -10.60 -35.29 33.95
N ARG A 203 -10.29 -36.10 32.94
CA ARG A 203 -10.58 -35.81 31.54
C ARG A 203 -11.87 -36.47 31.09
N TYR A 204 -12.66 -35.75 30.31
CA TYR A 204 -13.89 -36.23 29.70
C TYR A 204 -13.88 -35.91 28.21
N THR A 205 -14.31 -36.87 27.40
CA THR A 205 -14.39 -36.75 25.94
C THR A 205 -15.85 -36.85 25.50
N ARG A 206 -16.18 -36.35 24.30
CA ARG A 206 -17.52 -36.53 23.75
C ARG A 206 -17.79 -37.97 23.34
N GLY A 207 -18.86 -38.54 23.89
CA GLY A 207 -19.49 -39.77 23.43
C GLY A 207 -20.26 -39.57 22.12
N THR A 208 -20.67 -40.68 21.50
CA THR A 208 -21.41 -40.70 20.23
C THR A 208 -22.82 -40.08 20.32
N ASP A 209 -23.37 -40.00 21.53
CA ASP A 209 -24.64 -39.37 21.86
C ASP A 209 -24.49 -37.88 22.27
N GLY A 210 -23.26 -37.35 22.21
CA GLY A 210 -22.93 -35.99 22.62
C GLY A 210 -22.77 -35.81 24.13
N SER A 211 -22.87 -36.87 24.93
CA SER A 211 -22.62 -36.81 26.37
C SER A 211 -21.11 -36.77 26.68
N TRP A 212 -20.74 -36.26 27.85
CA TRP A 212 -19.35 -36.27 28.33
C TRP A 212 -19.06 -37.57 29.05
N VAL A 213 -18.15 -38.36 28.50
CA VAL A 213 -17.75 -39.68 29.02
C VAL A 213 -16.38 -39.54 29.69
N PRO A 214 -16.21 -39.99 30.95
CA PRO A 214 -14.91 -39.95 31.60
C PRO A 214 -13.93 -40.88 30.91
N VAL A 215 -12.70 -40.42 30.74
CA VAL A 215 -11.59 -41.26 30.23
C VAL A 215 -11.11 -42.22 31.32
N ASP A 216 -11.12 -41.79 32.59
CA ASP A 216 -10.77 -42.62 33.75
C ASP A 216 -12.06 -43.16 34.42
N ALA A 217 -12.12 -44.47 34.63
CA ALA A 217 -13.27 -45.12 35.28
C ALA A 217 -13.49 -44.68 36.74
N ALA A 218 -12.46 -44.14 37.40
CA ALA A 218 -12.54 -43.59 38.75
C ALA A 218 -13.07 -42.15 38.79
N ALA A 219 -13.21 -41.49 37.64
CA ALA A 219 -13.68 -40.12 37.58
C ALA A 219 -15.15 -40.01 38.02
N PRO A 220 -15.53 -38.92 38.72
CA PRO A 220 -16.94 -38.69 39.05
C PRO A 220 -17.77 -38.48 37.77
N PRO A 221 -19.10 -38.67 37.81
CA PRO A 221 -19.96 -38.30 36.71
C PRO A 221 -19.76 -36.83 36.34
N TRP A 222 -19.60 -36.55 35.04
CA TRP A 222 -19.51 -35.17 34.59
C TRP A 222 -20.85 -34.46 34.81
N THR A 223 -20.80 -33.26 35.37
CA THR A 223 -21.95 -32.35 35.40
C THR A 223 -21.52 -30.95 35.04
N VAL A 224 -22.43 -30.23 34.40
CA VAL A 224 -22.19 -28.86 33.98
C VAL A 224 -22.05 -27.91 35.18
N GLU A 225 -22.68 -28.24 36.31
CA GLU A 225 -22.53 -27.55 37.58
C GLU A 225 -21.13 -27.73 38.18
N ALA A 226 -20.61 -28.97 38.18
CA ALA A 226 -19.25 -29.25 38.67
C ALA A 226 -18.19 -28.54 37.80
N TRP A 227 -18.37 -28.55 36.48
CA TRP A 227 -17.49 -27.84 35.55
C TRP A 227 -17.53 -26.32 35.77
N ARG A 228 -18.70 -25.72 35.97
CA ARG A 228 -18.84 -24.29 36.28
C ARG A 228 -18.19 -23.92 37.61
N ALA A 229 -18.39 -24.74 38.64
CA ALA A 229 -17.81 -24.51 39.96
C ALA A 229 -16.27 -24.55 39.92
N ALA A 230 -15.70 -25.39 39.06
CA ALA A 230 -14.26 -25.51 38.87
C ALA A 230 -13.65 -24.39 38.02
N ASN A 231 -14.31 -23.97 36.94
CA ASN A 231 -13.71 -23.07 35.93
C ASN A 231 -14.05 -21.58 36.13
N ASN A 232 -14.68 -21.21 37.26
CA ASN A 232 -15.02 -19.81 37.61
C ASN A 232 -15.62 -18.99 36.45
N ALA A 233 -16.36 -19.64 35.55
CA ALA A 233 -16.74 -19.04 34.27
C ALA A 233 -17.75 -17.90 34.49
N LYS A 234 -17.35 -16.69 34.09
CA LYS A 234 -18.22 -15.51 34.04
C LYS A 234 -19.27 -15.69 32.93
N SER A 235 -20.55 -15.64 33.33
CA SER A 235 -21.76 -15.63 32.49
C SER A 235 -22.08 -16.92 31.72
N GLY A 236 -23.37 -17.27 31.65
CA GLY A 236 -23.86 -18.52 31.02
C GLY A 236 -23.83 -18.53 29.49
N GLU A 237 -23.56 -17.41 28.82
CA GLU A 237 -23.47 -17.34 27.35
C GLU A 237 -22.14 -17.93 26.83
N LEU A 238 -21.03 -17.68 27.52
CA LEU A 238 -19.71 -18.26 27.18
C LEU A 238 -19.67 -19.80 27.35
N GLN A 239 -20.54 -20.35 28.20
CA GLN A 239 -20.58 -21.77 28.54
C GLN A 239 -21.04 -22.65 27.37
N ALA A 240 -22.09 -22.23 26.65
CA ALA A 240 -22.62 -23.01 25.53
C ALA A 240 -21.61 -23.04 24.38
N GLU A 241 -20.97 -21.90 24.10
CA GLU A 241 -19.93 -21.79 23.08
C GLU A 241 -18.72 -22.70 23.40
N VAL A 242 -18.18 -22.64 24.62
CA VAL A 242 -17.02 -23.48 25.00
C VAL A 242 -17.36 -24.97 24.94
N LEU A 243 -18.53 -25.40 25.41
CA LEU A 243 -18.91 -26.82 25.44
C LEU A 243 -19.37 -27.38 24.09
N ASP A 244 -19.83 -26.53 23.16
CA ASP A 244 -20.20 -26.94 21.81
C ASP A 244 -19.00 -27.07 20.87
N PHE A 245 -17.92 -26.31 21.12
CA PHE A 245 -16.73 -26.31 20.26
C PHE A 245 -15.54 -27.10 20.79
N THR A 246 -15.57 -27.55 22.06
CA THR A 246 -14.48 -28.37 22.61
C THR A 246 -14.70 -29.88 22.40
N ALA A 247 -13.62 -30.60 22.12
CA ALA A 247 -13.62 -32.07 22.02
C ALA A 247 -13.41 -32.75 23.39
N GLU A 248 -12.81 -32.03 24.35
CA GLU A 248 -12.45 -32.53 25.68
C GLU A 248 -12.75 -31.47 26.76
N VAL A 249 -13.12 -31.92 27.95
CA VAL A 249 -13.29 -31.06 29.13
C VAL A 249 -12.61 -31.67 30.34
N TYR A 250 -12.17 -30.78 31.24
CA TYR A 250 -11.42 -31.15 32.43
C TYR A 250 -12.19 -30.75 33.69
N LEU A 251 -12.15 -31.63 34.71
CA LEU A 251 -12.58 -31.31 36.08
C LEU A 251 -11.41 -31.53 37.03
N PRO A 252 -11.10 -30.61 37.96
CA PRO A 252 -10.02 -30.82 38.91
C PRO A 252 -10.31 -32.00 39.84
N ARG A 253 -9.28 -32.80 40.15
CA ARG A 253 -9.41 -33.91 41.11
C ARG A 253 -9.66 -33.40 42.54
N SER A 254 -9.11 -32.22 42.87
CA SER A 254 -9.44 -31.41 44.04
C SER A 254 -9.21 -29.93 43.72
N PRO A 255 -9.78 -28.98 44.49
CA PRO A 255 -9.53 -27.55 44.30
C PRO A 255 -8.04 -27.19 44.30
N GLU A 256 -7.25 -27.81 45.18
CA GLU A 256 -5.81 -27.57 45.31
C GLU A 256 -5.04 -28.09 44.09
N LEU A 257 -5.39 -29.27 43.58
CA LEU A 257 -4.77 -29.84 42.38
C LEU A 257 -5.15 -29.06 41.12
N GLY A 258 -6.37 -28.54 41.04
CA GLY A 258 -6.80 -27.65 39.95
C GLY A 258 -5.98 -26.36 39.94
N ALA A 259 -5.86 -25.69 41.09
CA ALA A 259 -5.05 -24.47 41.21
C ALA A 259 -3.56 -24.71 40.91
N GLU A 260 -3.01 -25.86 41.31
CA GLU A 260 -1.63 -26.23 41.00
C GLU A 260 -1.44 -26.50 39.50
N PHE A 261 -2.39 -27.16 38.83
CA PHE A 261 -2.35 -27.39 37.40
C PHE A 261 -2.38 -26.09 36.60
N GLU A 262 -3.30 -25.18 36.92
CA GLU A 262 -3.37 -23.85 36.31
C GLU A 262 -2.06 -23.08 36.53
N ARG A 263 -1.53 -23.07 37.76
CA ARG A 263 -0.25 -22.41 38.06
C ARG A 263 0.91 -22.96 37.23
N LEU A 264 0.96 -24.28 37.01
CA LEU A 264 2.00 -24.93 36.20
C LEU A 264 1.87 -24.57 34.72
N LEU A 265 0.64 -24.57 34.19
CA LEU A 265 0.35 -24.14 32.82
C LEU A 265 0.70 -22.66 32.62
N ASP A 266 0.22 -21.77 33.49
CA ASP A 266 0.52 -20.34 33.42
C ASP A 266 2.03 -20.07 33.49
N ALA A 267 2.75 -20.78 34.37
CA ALA A 267 4.19 -20.63 34.50
C ALA A 267 4.93 -21.11 33.25
N ARG A 268 4.45 -22.18 32.60
CA ARG A 268 4.99 -22.69 31.33
C ARG A 268 4.71 -21.70 30.20
N ASP A 269 3.46 -21.27 30.07
CA ASP A 269 3.06 -20.32 29.03
C ASP A 269 3.83 -19.01 29.19
N ALA A 270 4.04 -18.51 30.41
CA ALA A 270 4.87 -17.34 30.65
C ALA A 270 6.34 -17.51 30.21
N ARG A 271 6.89 -18.73 30.23
CA ARG A 271 8.24 -19.02 29.73
C ARG A 271 8.31 -19.11 28.20
N LEU A 272 7.26 -19.63 27.56
CA LEU A 272 7.19 -19.79 26.10
C LEU A 272 6.70 -18.52 25.37
N LEU A 273 5.90 -17.69 26.05
CA LEU A 273 5.29 -16.49 25.50
C LEU A 273 6.28 -15.53 24.81
N PRO A 274 7.49 -15.26 25.34
CA PRO A 274 8.45 -14.38 24.65
C PRO A 274 8.85 -14.89 23.26
N LEU A 275 8.96 -16.20 23.06
CA LEU A 275 9.28 -16.79 21.75
C LEU A 275 8.09 -16.69 20.79
N ALA A 276 6.88 -16.96 21.27
CA ALA A 276 5.66 -16.80 20.49
C ALA A 276 5.45 -15.34 20.04
N LEU A 277 5.60 -14.38 20.96
CA LEU A 277 5.51 -12.94 20.64
C LEU A 277 6.61 -12.48 19.68
N ALA A 278 7.81 -13.04 19.81
CA ALA A 278 8.91 -12.72 18.89
C ALA A 278 8.59 -13.16 17.45
N ALA A 279 7.99 -14.34 17.28
CA ALA A 279 7.61 -14.89 15.98
C ALA A 279 6.49 -14.08 15.32
N ASP A 280 5.38 -13.86 16.03
CA ASP A 280 4.18 -13.28 15.42
C ASP A 280 4.24 -11.74 15.35
N GLU A 281 4.58 -11.08 16.45
CA GLU A 281 4.39 -9.63 16.56
C GLU A 281 5.66 -8.85 16.25
N LEU A 282 6.78 -9.23 16.87
CA LEU A 282 7.99 -8.41 16.81
C LEU A 282 8.69 -8.50 15.46
N LEU A 283 8.65 -9.68 14.83
CA LEU A 283 9.19 -9.89 13.50
C LEU A 283 8.33 -9.17 12.44
N GLU A 284 7.00 -9.28 12.52
CA GLU A 284 6.10 -8.55 11.61
C GLU A 284 6.24 -7.02 11.76
N GLN A 285 6.34 -6.51 13.00
CA GLN A 285 6.62 -5.10 13.22
C GLN A 285 7.98 -4.66 12.68
N GLN A 286 8.97 -5.54 12.66
CA GLN A 286 10.25 -5.25 12.04
C GLN A 286 10.12 -5.18 10.52
N ARG A 287 9.44 -6.16 9.92
CA ARG A 287 9.16 -6.19 8.49
C ARG A 287 8.47 -4.92 8.02
N LEU A 288 7.37 -4.54 8.67
CA LEU A 288 6.61 -3.34 8.32
C LEU A 288 7.45 -2.06 8.39
N ARG A 289 8.38 -1.97 9.35
CA ARG A 289 9.31 -0.84 9.42
C ARG A 289 10.33 -0.85 8.28
N GLU A 290 10.98 -1.98 8.03
CA GLU A 290 12.00 -2.10 6.97
C GLU A 290 11.39 -1.81 5.59
N VAL A 291 10.19 -2.33 5.32
CA VAL A 291 9.43 -2.06 4.09
C VAL A 291 9.04 -0.58 3.98
N ALA A 292 8.58 0.04 5.06
CA ALA A 292 8.23 1.47 5.06
C ALA A 292 9.47 2.37 4.85
N GLU A 293 10.59 2.04 5.49
CA GLU A 293 11.87 2.73 5.32
C GLU A 293 12.38 2.63 3.87
N TYR A 294 12.30 1.43 3.28
CA TYR A 294 12.64 1.23 1.87
C TYR A 294 11.71 2.01 0.94
N GLY A 295 10.40 2.03 1.21
CA GLY A 295 9.44 2.84 0.47
C GLY A 295 9.76 4.33 0.48
N GLN A 296 10.18 4.87 1.64
CA GLN A 296 10.63 6.27 1.74
C GLN A 296 11.95 6.52 1.00
N ALA A 297 12.89 5.58 1.07
CA ALA A 297 14.14 5.67 0.32
C ALA A 297 13.90 5.67 -1.20
N LEU A 298 13.01 4.80 -1.69
CA LEU A 298 12.58 4.78 -3.09
C LEU A 298 11.92 6.10 -3.50
N LYS A 299 11.01 6.64 -2.67
CA LYS A 299 10.39 7.94 -2.92
C LYS A 299 11.43 9.03 -3.12
N GLN A 300 12.39 9.16 -2.19
CA GLN A 300 13.46 10.15 -2.29
C GLN A 300 14.33 9.94 -3.52
N ALA A 301 14.60 8.69 -3.89
CA ALA A 301 15.37 8.35 -5.07
C ALA A 301 14.63 8.68 -6.39
N VAL A 302 13.31 8.46 -6.46
CA VAL A 302 12.47 8.88 -7.61
C VAL A 302 12.46 10.40 -7.74
N GLU A 303 12.25 11.12 -6.63
CA GLU A 303 12.27 12.59 -6.63
C GLU A 303 13.65 13.15 -7.01
N ALA A 304 14.74 12.47 -6.63
CA ALA A 304 16.09 12.81 -7.07
C ALA A 304 16.31 12.54 -8.56
N ALA A 305 15.92 11.35 -9.04
CA ALA A 305 16.01 10.98 -10.45
C ALA A 305 15.25 11.97 -11.34
N ALA A 306 14.05 12.40 -10.91
CA ALA A 306 13.26 13.41 -11.60
C ALA A 306 13.96 14.78 -11.66
N ARG A 307 14.56 15.24 -10.55
CA ARG A 307 15.33 16.50 -10.50
C ARG A 307 16.58 16.47 -11.37
N ASP A 308 17.21 15.31 -11.48
CA ASP A 308 18.43 15.11 -12.26
C ASP A 308 18.13 14.92 -13.75
N LEU A 309 16.87 14.67 -14.14
CA LEU A 309 16.49 14.36 -15.51
C LEU A 309 16.47 15.62 -16.40
N PRO A 310 17.39 15.75 -17.37
CA PRO A 310 17.44 16.94 -18.21
C PRO A 310 16.18 17.08 -19.06
N GLY A 311 15.64 18.30 -19.12
CA GLY A 311 14.47 18.65 -19.91
C GLY A 311 13.13 18.45 -19.19
N LEU A 312 13.07 17.74 -18.06
CA LEU A 312 11.83 17.60 -17.30
C LEU A 312 11.54 18.91 -16.52
N GLY A 313 10.64 19.73 -17.07
CA GLY A 313 10.30 21.05 -16.49
C GLY A 313 9.05 21.07 -15.62
N VAL A 314 8.31 19.96 -15.54
CA VAL A 314 7.05 19.84 -14.80
C VAL A 314 7.26 19.26 -13.40
N PRO A 315 6.40 19.56 -12.42
CA PRO A 315 6.49 18.95 -11.10
C PRO A 315 6.24 17.44 -11.16
N VAL A 316 6.95 16.70 -10.30
CA VAL A 316 6.76 15.27 -10.07
C VAL A 316 6.29 15.06 -8.65
N THR A 317 5.13 14.43 -8.49
CA THR A 317 4.56 14.04 -7.20
C THR A 317 4.74 12.55 -7.01
N VAL A 318 5.24 12.14 -5.85
CA VAL A 318 5.49 10.72 -5.54
C VAL A 318 4.70 10.29 -4.30
N SER A 319 3.88 9.25 -4.49
CA SER A 319 3.14 8.56 -3.43
C SER A 319 3.69 7.15 -3.21
N VAL A 320 3.59 6.65 -1.98
CA VAL A 320 4.08 5.32 -1.59
C VAL A 320 2.91 4.50 -1.12
N ASP A 321 2.70 3.37 -1.77
CA ASP A 321 1.71 2.37 -1.39
C ASP A 321 2.41 1.15 -0.79
N LEU A 322 2.10 0.89 0.48
CA LEU A 322 2.61 -0.25 1.25
C LEU A 322 1.61 -1.41 1.32
N SER A 323 0.44 -1.28 0.70
CA SER A 323 -0.56 -2.34 0.68
C SER A 323 -0.08 -3.50 -0.19
N ARG A 324 -0.41 -4.73 0.22
CA ARG A 324 -0.17 -5.89 -0.62
C ARG A 324 -0.99 -5.75 -1.90
N PRO A 325 -0.41 -6.03 -3.07
CA PRO A 325 -1.12 -5.93 -4.33
C PRO A 325 -2.39 -6.79 -4.29
N THR A 326 -3.52 -6.19 -4.66
CA THR A 326 -4.71 -6.99 -4.96
C THR A 326 -4.52 -7.58 -6.35
N PRO A 327 -4.79 -8.88 -6.60
CA PRO A 327 -4.73 -9.42 -7.95
C PRO A 327 -5.60 -8.57 -8.89
N GLY A 328 -4.97 -7.85 -9.83
CA GLY A 328 -5.64 -6.93 -10.76
C GLY A 328 -5.33 -5.44 -10.60
N THR A 329 -4.55 -5.00 -9.59
CA THR A 329 -4.00 -3.61 -9.56
C THR A 329 -2.79 -3.42 -10.47
N ARG A 330 -2.18 -4.50 -10.97
CA ARG A 330 -1.31 -4.40 -12.16
C ARG A 330 -2.19 -4.07 -13.37
N LEU A 331 -1.81 -3.02 -14.10
CA LEU A 331 -2.34 -2.57 -15.41
C LEU A 331 -3.26 -1.33 -15.41
N ALA A 332 -3.04 -0.35 -14.54
CA ALA A 332 -3.01 1.01 -15.10
C ALA A 332 -1.60 1.15 -15.67
N GLU A 333 -1.48 1.07 -17.00
CA GLU A 333 -0.22 1.24 -17.73
C GLU A 333 0.55 2.41 -17.11
N ARG A 334 1.69 2.10 -16.48
CA ARG A 334 2.51 3.14 -15.88
C ARG A 334 2.96 4.02 -17.03
N ASP A 335 2.73 5.32 -16.87
CA ASP A 335 3.40 6.35 -17.63
C ASP A 335 4.88 5.94 -17.81
N ALA A 336 5.35 5.84 -19.06
CA ALA A 336 6.67 5.30 -19.36
C ALA A 336 7.80 6.09 -18.65
N LEU A 337 7.56 7.39 -18.40
CA LEU A 337 8.46 8.21 -17.60
C LEU A 337 8.45 7.76 -16.12
N ALA A 338 7.28 7.53 -15.54
CA ALA A 338 7.15 7.07 -14.17
C ALA A 338 7.84 5.72 -13.95
N GLU A 339 7.66 4.78 -14.88
CA GLU A 339 8.35 3.48 -14.84
C GLU A 339 9.87 3.63 -14.87
N ARG A 340 10.40 4.44 -15.80
CA ARG A 340 11.83 4.73 -15.88
C ARG A 340 12.38 5.36 -14.60
N LEU A 341 11.66 6.31 -14.01
CA LEU A 341 12.07 6.96 -12.77
C LEU A 341 12.12 5.96 -11.61
N VAL A 342 11.16 5.03 -11.54
CA VAL A 342 11.15 3.96 -10.54
C VAL A 342 12.30 2.98 -10.76
N ASP A 343 12.58 2.56 -11.99
CA ASP A 343 13.71 1.68 -12.29
C ASP A 343 15.06 2.32 -11.91
N ASP A 344 15.27 3.59 -12.24
CA ASP A 344 16.48 4.32 -11.82
C ASP A 344 16.56 4.46 -10.29
N ALA A 345 15.43 4.72 -9.63
CA ALA A 345 15.36 4.79 -8.17
C ALA A 345 15.70 3.47 -7.49
N VAL A 346 15.25 2.32 -8.03
CA VAL A 346 15.58 0.98 -7.52
C VAL A 346 17.09 0.72 -7.59
N LEU A 347 17.78 1.22 -8.62
CA LEU A 347 19.24 1.08 -8.74
C LEU A 347 20.01 1.98 -7.76
N ARG A 348 19.41 3.09 -7.31
CA ARG A 348 20.04 4.07 -6.39
C ARG A 348 19.71 3.81 -4.93
N ALA A 349 18.52 3.29 -4.63
CA ALA A 349 18.08 3.06 -3.28
C ALA A 349 18.87 1.91 -2.63
N PRO A 350 19.14 1.97 -1.31
CA PRO A 350 19.72 0.83 -0.59
C PRO A 350 18.83 -0.40 -0.73
N SER A 351 19.39 -1.50 -1.27
CA SER A 351 18.65 -2.75 -1.41
C SER A 351 18.35 -3.37 -0.04
N LEU A 352 17.13 -3.87 0.12
CA LEU A 352 16.71 -4.63 1.29
C LEU A 352 17.51 -5.92 1.50
N ASP A 353 18.02 -6.52 0.42
CA ASP A 353 18.84 -7.74 0.48
C ASP A 353 20.23 -7.48 1.10
N LEU A 354 20.63 -6.21 1.17
CA LEU A 354 21.92 -5.78 1.71
C LEU A 354 21.84 -5.29 3.16
N LEU A 355 20.68 -5.44 3.81
CA LEU A 355 20.55 -5.14 5.25
C LEU A 355 21.51 -6.04 6.05
N PRO A 356 22.16 -5.51 7.10
CA PRO A 356 23.14 -6.28 7.87
C PRO A 356 22.46 -7.42 8.65
N GLY A 357 23.02 -8.62 8.55
CA GLY A 357 22.56 -9.82 9.25
C GLY A 357 21.22 -10.38 8.73
N THR A 358 20.70 -11.43 9.38
CA THR A 358 19.36 -11.94 9.09
C THR A 358 18.29 -11.12 9.82
N PRO A 359 17.01 -11.19 9.40
CA PRO A 359 15.93 -10.54 10.15
C PRO A 359 15.90 -10.95 11.62
N LEU A 360 16.17 -12.22 11.92
CA LEU A 360 16.22 -12.72 13.29
C LEU A 360 17.38 -12.10 14.09
N THR A 361 18.59 -12.03 13.52
CA THR A 361 19.73 -11.39 14.19
C THR A 361 19.45 -9.91 14.49
N ARG A 362 18.89 -9.17 13.51
CA ARG A 362 18.51 -7.76 13.72
C ARG A 362 17.45 -7.59 14.81
N LEU A 363 16.49 -8.53 14.88
CA LEU A 363 15.48 -8.53 15.92
C LEU A 363 16.11 -8.72 17.30
N GLN A 364 17.02 -9.70 17.44
CA GLN A 364 17.72 -10.01 18.68
C GLN A 364 18.63 -8.86 19.15
N GLU A 365 19.35 -8.20 18.23
CA GLU A 365 20.15 -7.02 18.56
C GLU A 365 19.28 -5.87 19.09
N ARG A 366 18.11 -5.66 18.48
CA ARG A 366 17.18 -4.60 18.86
C ARG A 366 16.52 -4.84 20.22
N THR A 367 16.12 -6.07 20.51
CA THR A 367 15.56 -6.44 21.82
C THR A 367 16.64 -6.35 22.91
N SER A 368 17.87 -6.77 22.61
CA SER A 368 19.01 -6.67 23.54
C SER A 368 19.40 -5.23 23.88
N ARG A 369 19.19 -4.26 22.98
CA ARG A 369 19.43 -2.83 23.25
C ARG A 369 18.31 -2.15 24.05
N ARG A 370 17.16 -2.79 24.21
CA ARG A 370 15.99 -2.25 24.94
C ARG A 370 15.88 -2.79 26.37
N ALA A 371 16.52 -3.93 26.66
CA ALA A 371 16.70 -4.46 28.01
C ALA A 371 17.86 -3.74 28.72
#